data_AF-A0A382TZI2-F1
#
_entry.id   AF-A0A382TZI2-F1
#
_cell.length_a   1.000
_cell.length_b   1.000
_cell.length_c   1.000
_cell.angle_alpha   90.00
_cell.angle_beta   90.00
_cell.angle_gamma   90.00
#
_symmetry.space_group_name_H-M   'P 1'
#
loop_
_entity.id
_entity.type
_entity.pdbx_description
1 polymer ?
#
loop_
_entity_poly.entity_id
_entity_poly.type
_entity_poly.pdbx_seq_one_letter_code
_entity_poly.pdbx_strand_id
1 'polypeptide(L)'
;MYRFGISRFHFLILLIGFNGTILALETVPADVLFARKVLPLFKAKCLACHGEDPKKKLKGDLDMRSLKGLLKGGESEEPSIIAGKPHQSPLYLAVTRKHEGDWEPMPPKENDKLSAEQVAYIKDWIAGGAPWPNAKRITALLKQKDPWALKGGLLVKTSGGLSEDWTNRK
;
A
#
# COMPACT_ATOMS: atom_id res chain seq x y z
N MET A 1 -69.21 24.19 26.14
CA MET A 1 -68.92 23.29 25.01
C MET A 1 -67.59 23.79 24.44
N TYR A 2 -66.47 23.06 24.43
CA TYR A 2 -66.15 21.92 23.58
C TYR A 2 -65.07 21.05 24.26
N ARG A 3 -65.22 19.72 24.21
CA ARG A 3 -64.21 18.73 24.63
C ARG A 3 -63.43 18.29 23.39
N PHE A 4 -62.12 18.49 23.34
CA PHE A 4 -61.27 17.92 22.30
C PHE A 4 -60.72 16.55 22.76
N GLY A 5 -61.08 15.49 22.02
CA GLY A 5 -60.60 14.13 22.22
C GLY A 5 -59.30 13.89 21.47
N ILE A 6 -58.31 13.30 22.14
CA ILE A 6 -57.02 12.95 21.57
C ILE A 6 -57.07 11.46 21.19
N SER A 7 -57.12 11.17 19.88
CA SER A 7 -57.12 9.81 19.36
C SER A 7 -55.69 9.28 19.25
N ARG A 8 -55.41 8.15 19.90
CA ARG A 8 -54.08 7.51 19.96
C ARG A 8 -53.86 6.67 18.70
N PHE A 9 -53.00 7.12 17.80
CA PHE A 9 -52.52 6.31 16.68
C PHE A 9 -51.40 5.37 17.17
N HIS A 10 -51.63 4.06 17.07
CA HIS A 10 -50.61 3.04 17.29
C HIS A 10 -49.84 2.82 15.99
N PHE A 11 -48.58 3.24 15.95
CA PHE A 11 -47.65 2.96 14.85
C PHE A 11 -46.95 1.63 15.12
N LEU A 12 -47.33 0.57 14.42
CA LEU A 12 -46.60 -0.69 14.39
C LEU A 12 -45.38 -0.53 13.48
N ILE A 13 -44.19 -0.41 14.09
CA ILE A 13 -42.91 -0.35 13.37
C ILE A 13 -42.49 -1.79 13.04
N LEU A 14 -42.61 -2.18 11.78
CA LEU A 14 -42.12 -3.44 11.25
C LEU A 14 -40.59 -3.35 11.07
N LEU A 15 -39.81 -3.93 11.99
CA LEU A 15 -38.35 -3.99 11.89
C LEU A 15 -37.95 -5.03 10.84
N ILE A 16 -37.70 -4.58 9.60
CA ILE A 16 -37.10 -5.39 8.55
C ILE A 16 -35.59 -5.50 8.86
N GLY A 17 -35.15 -6.66 9.34
CA GLY A 17 -33.75 -6.95 9.63
C GLY A 17 -32.91 -6.98 8.35
N PHE A 18 -32.08 -5.96 8.14
CA PHE A 18 -31.12 -5.90 7.05
C PHE A 18 -29.87 -6.71 7.44
N ASN A 19 -29.84 -7.99 7.06
CA ASN A 19 -28.64 -8.82 7.16
C ASN A 19 -27.64 -8.40 6.07
N GLY A 20 -26.91 -7.30 6.31
CA GLY A 20 -25.87 -6.81 5.42
C GLY A 20 -24.60 -7.66 5.53
N THR A 21 -24.32 -8.49 4.51
CA THR A 21 -23.04 -9.20 4.40
C THR A 21 -21.92 -8.20 4.16
N ILE A 22 -21.03 -8.03 5.13
CA ILE A 22 -19.81 -7.23 4.96
C ILE A 22 -18.86 -8.02 4.06
N LEU A 23 -18.65 -7.55 2.82
CA LEU A 23 -17.55 -8.01 1.97
C LEU A 23 -16.24 -7.46 2.55
N ALA A 24 -15.46 -8.30 3.22
CA ALA A 24 -14.08 -8.00 3.56
C ALA A 24 -13.28 -7.93 2.26
N LEU A 25 -12.69 -6.76 1.97
CA LEU A 25 -11.76 -6.62 0.87
C LEU A 25 -10.47 -7.36 1.24
N GLU A 26 -10.14 -8.44 0.52
CA GLU A 26 -8.89 -9.16 0.74
C GLU A 26 -7.70 -8.27 0.36
N THR A 27 -7.08 -7.65 1.36
CA THR A 27 -5.87 -6.86 1.18
C THR A 27 -4.65 -7.77 1.18
N VAL A 28 -3.76 -7.61 0.20
CA VAL A 28 -2.47 -8.31 0.15
C VAL A 28 -1.68 -8.03 1.43
N PRO A 29 -1.19 -9.06 2.14
CA PRO A 29 -0.36 -8.83 3.33
C PRO A 29 0.86 -7.97 3.01
N ALA A 30 1.16 -6.98 3.85
CA ALA A 30 2.20 -6.01 3.58
C ALA A 30 3.61 -6.61 3.52
N ASP A 31 3.86 -7.74 4.20
CA ASP A 31 5.13 -8.47 4.11
C ASP A 31 5.30 -9.18 2.75
N VAL A 32 4.22 -9.72 2.19
CA VAL A 32 4.15 -10.26 0.83
C VAL A 32 4.41 -9.14 -0.18
N LEU A 33 3.72 -8.01 -0.04
CA LEU A 33 3.90 -6.84 -0.90
C LEU A 33 5.36 -6.32 -0.83
N PHE A 34 5.93 -6.26 0.38
CA PHE A 34 7.32 -5.88 0.56
C PHE A 34 8.27 -6.81 -0.19
N ALA A 35 8.16 -8.11 0.04
CA ALA A 35 9.05 -9.11 -0.55
C ALA A 35 8.98 -9.14 -2.08
N ARG A 36 7.77 -9.00 -2.64
CA ARG A 36 7.53 -9.19 -4.08
C ARG A 36 7.65 -7.90 -4.91
N LYS A 37 7.37 -6.73 -4.32
CA LYS A 37 7.26 -5.47 -5.07
C LYS A 37 8.17 -4.38 -4.53
N VAL A 38 8.11 -4.09 -3.22
CA VAL A 38 8.86 -2.95 -2.64
C VAL A 38 10.36 -3.21 -2.58
N LEU A 39 10.79 -4.38 -2.11
CA LEU A 39 12.22 -4.69 -2.01
C LEU A 39 12.93 -4.70 -3.38
N PRO A 40 12.40 -5.33 -4.44
CA PRO A 40 12.96 -5.21 -5.79
C PRO A 40 12.98 -3.77 -6.29
N LEU A 41 11.92 -2.99 -6.03
CA LEU A 41 11.84 -1.58 -6.40
C LEU A 41 12.93 -0.75 -5.73
N PHE A 42 13.14 -0.91 -4.41
CA PHE A 42 14.20 -0.22 -3.69
C PHE A 42 15.58 -0.57 -4.23
N LYS A 43 15.84 -1.84 -4.51
CA LYS A 43 17.10 -2.28 -5.13
C LYS A 43 17.33 -1.62 -6.48
N ALA A 44 16.31 -1.55 -7.32
CA ALA A 44 16.43 -1.03 -8.68
C ALA A 44 16.47 0.50 -8.76
N LYS A 45 15.79 1.22 -7.86
CA LYS A 45 15.54 2.67 -8.01
C LYS A 45 16.08 3.53 -6.88
N CYS A 46 16.45 2.95 -5.74
CA CYS A 46 16.84 3.72 -4.56
C CYS A 46 18.28 3.45 -4.13
N LEU A 47 18.71 2.18 -4.12
CA LEU A 47 19.99 1.81 -3.51
C LEU A 47 21.20 2.40 -4.24
N ALA A 48 21.14 2.66 -5.55
CA ALA A 48 22.25 3.28 -6.28
C ALA A 48 22.79 4.58 -5.64
N CYS A 49 21.92 5.34 -4.96
CA CYS A 49 22.29 6.57 -4.23
C CYS A 49 22.18 6.42 -2.70
N HIS A 50 21.37 5.48 -2.20
CA HIS A 50 21.03 5.33 -0.79
C HIS A 50 21.42 3.96 -0.18
N GLY A 51 22.41 3.27 -0.74
CA GLY A 51 23.02 2.12 -0.04
C GLY A 51 23.68 1.00 -0.86
N GLU A 52 23.80 1.08 -2.19
CA GLU A 52 24.36 0.01 -3.01
C GLU A 52 25.85 -0.23 -2.72
N ASP A 53 26.63 0.85 -2.61
CA ASP A 53 28.05 0.78 -2.29
C ASP A 53 28.31 1.31 -0.86
N PRO A 54 28.75 0.47 0.09
CA PRO A 54 29.03 0.90 1.46
C PRO A 54 30.21 1.88 1.57
N LYS A 55 31.03 2.03 0.53
CA LYS A 55 32.17 2.95 0.50
C LYS A 55 31.81 4.33 -0.07
N LYS A 56 30.65 4.48 -0.71
CA LYS A 56 30.18 5.76 -1.23
C LYS A 56 29.38 6.52 -0.19
N LYS A 57 29.51 7.85 -0.20
CA LYS A 57 28.64 8.71 0.60
C LYS A 57 27.19 8.55 0.14
N LEU A 58 26.29 8.33 1.08
CA LEU A 58 24.85 8.25 0.83
C LEU A 58 24.32 9.64 0.50
N LYS A 59 23.47 9.74 -0.52
CA LYS A 59 22.79 11.01 -0.82
C LYS A 59 21.81 11.35 0.31
N GLY A 60 21.83 12.60 0.76
CA GLY A 60 21.02 13.06 1.90
C GLY A 60 21.27 12.27 3.20
N ASP A 61 22.43 11.61 3.32
CA ASP A 61 22.82 10.71 4.42
C ASP A 61 21.79 9.61 4.78
N LEU A 62 20.85 9.31 3.88
CA LEU A 62 19.79 8.33 4.07
C LEU A 62 20.24 6.92 3.67
N ASP A 63 20.12 5.97 4.60
CA ASP A 63 20.40 4.55 4.39
C ASP A 63 19.11 3.73 4.20
N MET A 64 18.87 3.25 2.99
CA MET A 64 17.68 2.45 2.64
C MET A 64 17.92 0.94 2.65
N ARG A 65 19.07 0.45 3.13
CA ARG A 65 19.37 -0.99 3.19
C ARG A 65 18.62 -1.73 4.29
N SER A 66 18.10 -0.98 5.28
CA SER A 66 17.43 -1.55 6.44
C SER A 66 16.31 -0.66 6.95
N LEU A 67 15.35 -1.26 7.65
CA LEU A 67 14.32 -0.50 8.36
C LEU A 67 14.94 0.47 9.39
N LYS A 68 16.00 0.05 10.10
CA LYS A 68 16.70 0.92 11.05
C LYS A 68 17.25 2.17 10.38
N GLY A 69 17.82 2.05 9.17
CA GLY A 69 18.30 3.20 8.40
C GLY A 69 17.17 4.14 7.99
N LEU A 70 16.05 3.60 7.52
CA LEU A 70 14.86 4.38 7.18
C LEU A 70 14.28 5.13 8.39
N LEU A 71 14.27 4.51 9.57
CA LEU A 71 13.79 5.09 10.82
C LEU A 71 14.77 6.08 11.43
N LYS A 72 16.07 5.93 11.19
CA LYS A 72 17.08 6.94 11.56
C LYS A 72 16.89 8.22 10.76
N GLY A 73 16.44 8.11 9.52
CA GLY A 73 16.37 9.25 8.60
C GLY A 73 17.71 9.53 7.93
N GLY A 74 17.76 10.66 7.24
CA GLY A 74 18.96 11.19 6.58
C GLY A 74 19.43 12.47 7.27
N GLU A 75 19.78 13.48 6.49
CA GLU A 75 20.14 14.84 6.95
C GLU A 75 19.04 15.51 7.79
N SER A 76 17.79 15.10 7.65
CA SER A 76 16.69 15.57 8.49
C SER A 76 16.72 15.05 9.92
N GLU A 77 17.48 13.97 10.19
CA GLU A 77 17.50 13.21 11.45
C GLU A 77 16.13 12.66 11.93
N GLU A 78 15.11 12.82 11.09
CA GLU A 78 13.74 12.36 11.31
C GLU A 78 13.42 11.11 10.48
N PRO A 79 12.56 10.19 10.95
CA PRO A 79 12.18 8.99 10.21
C PRO A 79 11.68 9.29 8.79
N SER A 80 12.28 8.64 7.80
CA SER A 80 11.84 8.74 6.40
C SER A 80 10.51 8.04 6.13
N ILE A 81 10.07 7.17 7.05
CA ILE A 81 8.77 6.51 7.03
C ILE A 81 8.11 6.54 8.40
N ILE A 82 6.78 6.66 8.40
CA ILE A 82 5.94 6.54 9.59
C ILE A 82 4.95 5.41 9.32
N ALA A 83 5.12 4.29 10.04
CA ALA A 83 4.30 3.10 9.88
C ALA A 83 2.80 3.44 10.02
N GLY A 84 1.99 2.99 9.05
CA GLY A 84 0.57 3.26 8.97
C GLY A 84 0.19 4.64 8.40
N LYS A 85 1.16 5.54 8.18
CA LYS A 85 0.91 6.94 7.78
C LYS A 85 1.70 7.32 6.52
N PRO A 86 1.33 6.80 5.33
CA PRO A 86 2.06 7.09 4.09
C PRO A 86 2.11 8.59 3.77
N HIS A 87 1.01 9.31 3.95
CA HIS A 87 0.94 10.76 3.66
C HIS A 87 1.73 11.64 4.63
N GLN A 88 2.27 11.07 5.72
CA GLN A 88 3.17 11.75 6.64
C GLN A 88 4.61 11.23 6.51
N SER A 89 4.88 10.32 5.57
CA SER A 89 6.18 9.69 5.39
C SER A 89 6.99 10.41 4.30
N PRO A 90 8.14 11.05 4.63
CA PRO A 90 8.96 11.76 3.66
C PRO A 90 9.33 10.94 2.42
N LEU A 91 9.64 9.65 2.59
CA LEU A 91 9.96 8.74 1.48
C LEU A 91 8.80 8.67 0.48
N TYR A 92 7.56 8.53 0.95
CA TYR A 92 6.40 8.48 0.06
C TYR A 92 6.18 9.80 -0.65
N LEU A 93 6.26 10.91 0.08
CA LEU A 93 6.06 12.25 -0.47
C LEU A 93 7.10 12.56 -1.56
N ALA A 94 8.37 12.23 -1.32
CA ALA A 94 9.47 12.45 -2.26
C ALA A 94 9.27 11.68 -3.58
N VAL A 95 8.85 10.40 -3.52
CA VAL A 95 8.64 9.60 -4.74
C VAL A 95 7.40 9.99 -5.53
N THR A 96 6.46 10.73 -4.94
CA THR A 96 5.33 11.28 -5.71
C THR A 96 5.77 12.37 -6.69
N ARG A 97 6.85 13.09 -6.37
CA ARG A 97 7.30 14.30 -7.07
C ARG A 97 6.19 15.35 -7.27
N LYS A 98 5.27 15.44 -6.31
CA LYS A 98 4.18 16.42 -6.28
C LYS A 98 4.35 17.45 -5.17
N HIS A 99 5.52 17.49 -4.54
CA HIS A 99 5.82 18.47 -3.50
C HIS A 99 5.96 19.86 -4.11
N GLU A 100 5.45 20.86 -3.40
CA GLU A 100 5.65 22.27 -3.71
C GLU A 100 6.99 22.73 -3.08
N GLY A 101 7.72 23.63 -3.75
CA GLY A 101 9.01 24.16 -3.29
C GLY A 101 10.25 23.44 -3.85
N ASP A 102 11.42 23.75 -3.28
CA ASP A 102 12.76 23.39 -3.82
C ASP A 102 13.23 21.96 -3.50
N TRP A 103 12.30 21.03 -3.26
CA TRP A 103 12.68 19.64 -3.01
C TRP A 103 13.16 18.98 -4.31
N GLU A 104 14.32 18.34 -4.26
CA GLU A 104 14.79 17.55 -5.40
C GLU A 104 13.84 16.36 -5.62
N PRO A 105 13.32 16.15 -6.85
CA PRO A 105 12.46 15.02 -7.13
C PRO A 105 13.20 13.70 -6.89
N MET A 106 12.52 12.69 -6.35
CA MET A 106 13.12 11.38 -6.10
C MET A 106 12.43 10.26 -6.91
N PRO A 107 13.19 9.34 -7.54
CA PRO A 107 14.62 9.44 -7.87
C PRO A 107 14.92 10.71 -8.68
N PRO A 108 16.16 11.21 -8.75
CA PRO A 108 16.45 12.51 -9.40
C PRO A 108 16.36 12.47 -10.92
N LYS A 109 16.64 11.32 -11.55
CA LYS A 109 16.59 11.19 -13.00
C LYS A 109 15.17 10.96 -13.50
N GLU A 110 14.77 11.63 -14.57
CA GLU A 110 13.40 11.52 -15.09
C GLU A 110 13.06 10.10 -15.57
N ASN A 111 14.02 9.41 -16.20
CA ASN A 111 13.87 8.02 -16.63
C ASN A 111 13.75 7.01 -15.46
N ASP A 112 14.09 7.44 -14.24
CA ASP A 112 13.96 6.63 -13.03
C ASP A 112 12.69 6.96 -12.23
N LYS A 113 11.84 7.87 -12.73
CA LYS A 113 10.55 8.17 -12.13
C LYS A 113 9.71 6.90 -11.96
N LEU A 114 9.12 6.77 -10.77
CA LEU A 114 8.26 5.64 -10.47
C LEU A 114 6.95 5.75 -11.24
N SER A 115 6.43 4.62 -11.71
CA SER A 115 5.07 4.55 -12.22
C SER A 115 4.05 4.75 -11.09
N ALA A 116 2.81 5.11 -11.43
CA ALA A 116 1.74 5.24 -10.45
C ALA A 116 1.54 3.96 -9.61
N GLU A 117 1.70 2.79 -10.25
CA GLU A 117 1.62 1.50 -9.57
C GLU A 117 2.78 1.28 -8.58
N GLN A 118 4.01 1.65 -8.96
CA GLN A 118 5.17 1.55 -8.07
C GLN A 118 5.04 2.49 -6.85
N VAL A 119 4.53 3.71 -7.06
CA VAL A 119 4.21 4.64 -5.97
C VAL A 119 3.12 4.04 -5.07
N ALA A 120 2.10 3.38 -5.64
CA ALA A 120 1.06 2.70 -4.87
C ALA A 120 1.62 1.56 -4.00
N TYR A 121 2.55 0.75 -4.52
CA TYR A 121 3.19 -0.31 -3.71
C TYR A 121 3.87 0.24 -2.46
N ILE A 122 4.57 1.38 -2.58
CA ILE A 122 5.22 2.03 -1.44
C ILE A 122 4.16 2.55 -0.46
N LYS A 123 3.10 3.20 -0.97
CA LYS A 123 1.99 3.70 -0.15
C LYS A 123 1.36 2.58 0.67
N ASP A 124 0.99 1.49 0.02
CA ASP A 124 0.24 0.39 0.63
C ASP A 124 1.12 -0.40 1.61
N TRP A 125 2.41 -0.54 1.31
CA TRP A 125 3.37 -1.12 2.25
C TRP A 125 3.49 -0.28 3.52
N ILE A 126 3.61 1.05 3.41
CA ILE A 126 3.65 1.92 4.59
C ILE A 126 2.33 1.87 5.34
N ALA A 127 1.19 1.93 4.64
CA ALA A 127 -0.14 1.83 5.24
C ALA A 127 -0.32 0.51 6.00
N GLY A 128 0.23 -0.59 5.49
CA GLY A 128 0.25 -1.90 6.14
C GLY A 128 1.30 -2.06 7.24
N GLY A 129 1.86 -0.96 7.77
CA GLY A 129 2.78 -0.96 8.91
C GLY A 129 4.26 -1.09 8.53
N ALA A 130 4.60 -0.99 7.25
CA ALA A 130 5.96 -1.05 6.74
C ALA A 130 6.80 -2.27 7.23
N PRO A 131 6.26 -3.52 7.19
CA PRO A 131 7.00 -4.67 7.67
C PRO A 131 8.29 -4.87 6.87
N TRP A 132 9.37 -5.22 7.57
CA TRP A 132 10.68 -5.51 6.99
C TRP A 132 11.13 -6.93 7.39
N PRO A 133 10.65 -7.98 6.70
CA PRO A 133 10.93 -9.35 7.09
C PRO A 133 12.40 -9.70 6.86
N ASN A 134 12.92 -10.62 7.66
CA ASN A 134 14.27 -11.15 7.44
C ASN A 134 14.36 -12.00 6.16
N ALA A 135 15.58 -12.29 5.73
CA ALA A 135 15.85 -13.06 4.51
C ALA A 135 15.13 -14.42 4.49
N LYS A 136 15.08 -15.14 5.61
CA LYS A 136 14.38 -16.43 5.72
C LYS A 136 12.88 -16.28 5.42
N ARG A 137 12.22 -15.27 5.99
CA ARG A 137 10.80 -14.97 5.74
C ARG A 137 10.58 -14.53 4.30
N ILE A 138 11.44 -13.67 3.75
CA ILE A 138 11.36 -13.26 2.34
C ILE A 138 11.45 -14.50 1.42
N THR A 139 12.41 -15.39 1.63
CA THR A 139 12.53 -16.62 0.84
C THR A 139 11.28 -17.50 0.93
N ALA A 140 10.67 -17.62 2.10
CA ALA A 140 9.42 -18.37 2.27
C ALA A 140 8.26 -17.72 1.48
N LEU A 141 8.11 -16.40 1.58
CA LEU A 141 7.08 -15.62 0.88
C LEU A 141 7.20 -15.69 -0.65
N LEU A 142 8.43 -15.77 -1.15
CA LEU A 142 8.70 -15.89 -2.59
C LEU A 142 8.48 -17.32 -3.11
N LYS A 143 8.61 -18.35 -2.27
CA LYS A 143 8.39 -19.76 -2.65
C LYS A 143 6.91 -20.17 -2.64
N GLN A 144 6.04 -19.41 -1.97
CA GLN A 144 4.62 -19.71 -1.91
C GLN A 144 4.00 -19.56 -3.32
N LYS A 145 3.61 -20.70 -3.91
CA LYS A 145 2.80 -20.76 -5.14
C LYS A 145 1.40 -20.24 -4.79
N ASP A 146 1.12 -19.00 -5.14
CA ASP A 146 -0.22 -18.43 -4.97
C ASP A 146 -0.98 -18.55 -6.31
N PRO A 147 -2.09 -19.32 -6.39
CA PRO A 147 -2.93 -19.44 -7.59
C PRO A 147 -3.58 -18.12 -8.03
N TRP A 148 -3.63 -17.11 -7.15
CA TRP A 148 -4.21 -15.79 -7.39
C TRP A 148 -3.18 -14.67 -7.34
N ALA A 149 -1.92 -14.97 -7.66
CA ALA A 149 -0.81 -14.04 -7.62
C ALA A 149 -1.05 -12.74 -8.42
N LEU A 150 -1.68 -11.77 -7.75
CA LEU A 150 -1.60 -10.33 -7.96
C LEU A 150 -1.85 -9.86 -9.41
N LYS A 151 -3.09 -10.00 -9.90
CA LYS A 151 -3.61 -9.08 -10.94
C LYS A 151 -3.78 -7.70 -10.30
N GLY A 152 -2.72 -6.87 -10.36
CA GLY A 152 -2.74 -5.42 -10.18
C GLY A 152 -3.20 -4.92 -8.81
N GLY A 153 -2.42 -4.05 -8.17
CA GLY A 153 -2.81 -3.35 -6.95
C GLY A 153 -3.92 -2.31 -7.17
N LEU A 154 -5.03 -2.68 -7.82
CA LEU A 154 -6.27 -1.92 -7.84
C LEU A 154 -7.42 -2.87 -8.20
N LEU A 155 -8.49 -2.83 -7.39
CA LEU A 155 -9.77 -3.47 -7.68
C LEU A 155 -10.16 -3.31 -9.15
N VAL A 156 -10.21 -4.42 -9.89
CA VAL A 156 -11.00 -4.50 -11.11
C VAL A 156 -12.27 -5.25 -10.76
N LYS A 157 -13.36 -4.50 -10.56
CA LYS A 157 -14.71 -5.07 -10.61
C LYS A 157 -15.03 -5.31 -12.09
N THR A 158 -14.58 -6.42 -12.68
CA THR A 158 -15.15 -6.87 -13.96
C THR A 158 -16.46 -7.57 -13.65
N SER A 159 -17.57 -6.89 -13.87
CA SER A 159 -18.84 -7.55 -14.11
C SER A 159 -18.78 -8.32 -15.43
N GLY A 160 -18.90 -9.65 -15.37
CA GLY A 160 -19.19 -10.52 -16.52
C GLY A 160 -17.97 -11.31 -17.03
N GLY A 161 -18.01 -12.63 -17.19
CA GLY A 161 -19.14 -13.55 -17.26
C GLY A 161 -18.83 -14.91 -16.65
N LEU A 162 -19.90 -15.51 -16.12
CA LEU A 162 -19.99 -16.88 -15.65
C LEU A 162 -20.46 -17.75 -16.82
N SER A 163 -19.66 -18.74 -17.24
CA SER A 163 -20.19 -20.08 -17.55
C SER A 163 -19.08 -21.12 -17.65
N GLU A 164 -19.43 -22.36 -17.29
CA GLU A 164 -18.58 -23.56 -17.38
C GLU A 164 -18.20 -23.93 -18.83
N ASP A 165 -18.86 -23.31 -19.82
CA ASP A 165 -18.67 -23.60 -21.26
C ASP A 165 -17.28 -23.22 -21.81
N TRP A 166 -16.50 -22.47 -21.04
CA TRP A 166 -15.12 -22.10 -21.40
C TRP A 166 -14.06 -23.12 -20.95
N THR A 167 -14.36 -23.98 -19.98
CA THR A 167 -13.37 -24.90 -19.39
C THR A 167 -13.20 -26.17 -20.21
N ASN A 168 -14.20 -26.57 -21.02
CA ASN A 168 -14.19 -27.81 -21.79
C ASN A 168 -14.53 -27.59 -23.27
N ARG A 169 -13.75 -26.78 -23.98
CA ARG A 169 -13.75 -26.84 -25.45
C ARG A 169 -12.66 -27.82 -25.89
N LYS A 170 -13.06 -28.93 -26.49
CA LYS A 170 -12.16 -29.82 -27.27
C LYS A 170 -11.65 -29.08 -28.49
#